data_AF-A0A8D3DGM0-F1
#
_entry.id   AF-A0A8D3DGM0-F1
#
_cell.length_a   1.000
_cell.length_b   1.000
_cell.length_c   1.000
_cell.angle_alpha   90.00
_cell.angle_beta   90.00
_cell.angle_gamma   90.00
#
_symmetry.space_group_name_H-M   'P 1'
#
loop_
_entity.id
_entity.type
_entity.pdbx_description
1 polymer ?
#
loop_
_entity_poly.entity_id
_entity_poly.type
_entity_poly.pdbx_seq_one_letter_code
_entity_poly.pdbx_strand_id
1 'polypeptide(L)'
;QRALIMQRREYFRFHQVWRKPFYGSSSEREEYRKELREQLKRQMEEKCVALKLQLASRVKEAECVCEVDRLALSSDREQRIQHSKVMTAYRDENKRLMEQSWRDRALTRSQEVLKERELLRLNPINWSGTLK
;
A
#
# COMPACT_ATOMS: atom_id res chain seq x y z
N GLN A 1 -13.35 -52.62 -50.74
CA GLN A 1 -14.61 -51.82 -50.80
C GLN A 1 -14.93 -51.05 -49.51
N ARG A 2 -14.64 -51.56 -48.30
CA ARG A 2 -14.99 -50.91 -47.00
C ARG A 2 -14.28 -49.56 -46.73
N ALA A 3 -12.99 -49.45 -47.07
CA ALA A 3 -12.19 -48.23 -46.86
C ALA A 3 -12.70 -47.02 -47.68
N LEU A 4 -13.11 -47.24 -48.93
CA LEU A 4 -13.71 -46.21 -49.79
C LEU A 4 -15.05 -45.68 -49.25
N ILE A 5 -15.84 -46.55 -48.60
CA ILE A 5 -17.11 -46.15 -47.99
C ILE A 5 -16.87 -45.30 -46.74
N MET A 6 -15.85 -45.63 -45.92
CA MET A 6 -15.45 -44.79 -44.79
C MET A 6 -14.95 -43.41 -45.27
N GLN A 7 -14.08 -43.37 -46.27
CA GLN A 7 -13.59 -42.10 -46.85
C GLN A 7 -14.74 -41.22 -47.36
N ARG A 8 -15.70 -41.80 -48.08
CA ARG A 8 -16.88 -41.07 -48.55
C ARG A 8 -17.75 -40.55 -47.42
N ARG A 9 -17.93 -41.33 -46.34
CA ARG A 9 -18.68 -40.88 -45.16
C ARG A 9 -17.99 -39.73 -44.44
N GLU A 10 -16.67 -39.83 -44.24
CA GLU A 10 -15.88 -38.77 -43.60
C GLU A 10 -15.96 -37.48 -44.40
N TYR A 11 -15.79 -37.58 -45.72
CA TYR A 11 -15.90 -36.46 -46.65
C TYR A 11 -17.29 -35.82 -46.60
N PHE A 12 -18.34 -36.64 -46.63
CA PHE A 12 -19.72 -36.15 -46.56
C PHE A 12 -20.02 -35.46 -45.23
N ARG A 13 -19.49 -35.97 -44.12
CA ARG A 13 -19.63 -35.39 -42.79
C ARG A 13 -18.93 -34.03 -42.69
N PHE A 14 -17.73 -33.91 -43.26
CA PHE A 14 -16.97 -32.67 -43.27
C PHE A 14 -17.65 -31.57 -44.11
N HIS A 15 -18.20 -31.93 -45.28
CA HIS A 15 -18.81 -30.97 -46.19
C HIS A 15 -20.29 -30.70 -45.93
N GLN A 16 -20.97 -31.50 -45.09
CA GLN A 16 -22.38 -31.30 -44.76
C GLN A 16 -22.66 -29.94 -44.13
N VAL A 17 -21.73 -29.44 -43.32
CA VAL A 17 -21.86 -28.13 -42.64
C VAL A 17 -21.76 -26.99 -43.65
N TRP A 18 -20.84 -27.08 -44.61
CA TRP A 18 -20.61 -26.09 -45.66
C TRP A 18 -21.65 -26.14 -46.78
N ARG A 19 -22.36 -27.28 -46.91
CA ARG A 19 -23.43 -27.43 -47.88
C ARG A 19 -24.62 -26.53 -47.54
N LYS A 20 -25.03 -26.45 -46.27
CA LYS A 20 -26.25 -25.72 -45.87
C LYS A 20 -26.23 -24.22 -46.21
N PRO A 21 -25.13 -23.47 -46.03
CA PRO A 21 -25.08 -22.04 -46.36
C PRO A 21 -25.10 -21.73 -47.86
N PHE A 22 -24.43 -22.55 -48.67
CA PHE A 22 -24.15 -22.25 -50.09
C PHE A 22 -24.99 -23.07 -51.08
N TYR A 23 -25.30 -24.32 -50.75
CA TYR A 23 -25.91 -25.31 -51.64
C TYR A 23 -27.16 -26.00 -51.04
N GLY A 24 -27.65 -25.51 -49.89
CA GLY A 24 -28.87 -25.99 -49.24
C GLY A 24 -30.13 -25.44 -49.90
N SER A 25 -31.29 -26.02 -49.54
CA SER A 25 -32.59 -25.46 -49.92
C SER A 25 -32.79 -24.05 -49.33
N SER A 26 -33.76 -23.30 -49.85
CA SER A 26 -34.07 -21.95 -49.34
C SER A 26 -34.35 -21.96 -47.82
N SER A 27 -35.04 -22.99 -47.32
CA SER A 27 -35.31 -23.16 -45.89
C SER A 27 -34.04 -23.46 -45.08
N GLU A 28 -33.18 -24.37 -45.54
CA GLU A 28 -31.92 -24.71 -44.86
C GLU A 28 -30.98 -23.50 -44.77
N ARG A 29 -30.94 -22.66 -45.80
CA ARG A 29 -30.13 -21.42 -45.82
C ARG A 29 -30.68 -20.39 -44.83
N GLU A 30 -31.99 -20.27 -44.69
CA GLU A 30 -32.59 -19.36 -43.70
C GLU A 30 -32.35 -19.84 -42.28
N GLU A 31 -32.46 -21.13 -42.03
CA GLU A 31 -32.21 -21.72 -40.72
C GLU A 31 -30.76 -21.51 -40.28
N TYR A 32 -29.79 -21.72 -41.18
CA TYR A 32 -28.39 -21.40 -40.91
C TYR A 32 -28.17 -19.91 -40.59
N ARG A 33 -28.80 -19.00 -41.36
CA ARG A 33 -28.71 -17.54 -41.09
C ARG A 33 -29.32 -17.19 -39.73
N LYS A 34 -30.42 -17.85 -39.35
CA LYS A 34 -31.05 -17.67 -38.03
C LYS A 34 -30.15 -18.16 -36.91
N GLU A 35 -29.58 -19.35 -37.02
CA GLU A 35 -28.62 -19.90 -36.06
C GLU A 35 -27.41 -18.98 -35.87
N LEU A 36 -26.84 -18.49 -36.97
CA LEU A 36 -25.71 -17.55 -36.94
C LEU A 36 -26.08 -16.25 -36.20
N ARG A 37 -27.26 -15.68 -36.47
CA ARG A 37 -27.74 -14.49 -35.75
C ARG A 37 -27.91 -14.75 -34.26
N GLU A 38 -28.42 -15.92 -33.87
CA GLU A 38 -28.58 -16.26 -32.46
C GLU A 38 -27.24 -16.53 -31.74
N GLN A 39 -26.28 -17.14 -32.43
CA GLN A 39 -24.92 -17.28 -31.90
C GLN A 39 -24.27 -15.91 -31.69
N LEU A 40 -24.40 -15.00 -32.66
CA LEU A 40 -23.86 -13.64 -32.55
C LEU A 40 -24.48 -12.88 -31.38
N LYS A 41 -25.80 -12.96 -31.21
CA LYS A 41 -26.50 -12.35 -30.06
C LYS A 41 -25.98 -12.88 -28.72
N ARG A 42 -25.84 -14.21 -28.60
CA ARG A 42 -25.27 -14.84 -27.39
C ARG A 42 -23.86 -14.34 -27.11
N GLN A 43 -22.99 -14.31 -28.12
CA GLN A 43 -21.63 -13.81 -27.98
C GLN A 43 -21.59 -12.33 -27.55
N MET A 44 -22.49 -11.50 -28.10
CA MET A 44 -22.60 -10.09 -27.71
C MET A 44 -23.05 -9.95 -26.25
N GLU A 45 -24.01 -10.74 -25.82
CA GLU A 45 -24.54 -10.72 -24.45
C GLU A 45 -23.49 -11.22 -23.45
N GLU A 46 -22.82 -12.33 -23.73
CA GLU A 46 -21.70 -12.86 -22.95
C GLU A 46 -20.58 -11.82 -22.79
N LYS A 47 -20.18 -11.15 -23.90
CA LYS A 47 -19.18 -10.09 -23.84
C LYS A 47 -19.64 -8.89 -23.01
N CYS A 48 -20.91 -8.50 -23.14
CA CYS A 48 -21.48 -7.40 -22.36
C CYS A 48 -21.44 -7.71 -20.85
N VAL A 49 -21.84 -8.93 -20.46
CA VAL A 49 -21.79 -9.39 -19.06
C VAL A 49 -20.34 -9.44 -18.56
N ALA A 50 -19.40 -9.98 -19.35
CA ALA A 50 -18.00 -10.03 -18.98
C ALA A 50 -17.40 -8.63 -18.76
N LEU A 51 -17.71 -7.67 -19.62
CA LEU A 51 -17.27 -6.28 -19.48
C LEU A 51 -17.86 -5.63 -18.22
N LYS A 52 -19.15 -5.83 -17.94
CA LYS A 52 -19.78 -5.32 -16.72
C LYS A 52 -19.12 -5.88 -15.46
N LEU A 53 -18.83 -7.18 -15.44
CA LEU A 53 -18.16 -7.82 -14.31
C LEU A 53 -16.73 -7.28 -14.13
N GLN A 54 -15.99 -7.12 -15.24
CA GLN A 54 -14.65 -6.54 -15.22
C GLN A 54 -14.67 -5.09 -14.71
N LEU A 55 -15.63 -4.27 -15.13
CA LEU A 55 -15.76 -2.90 -14.63
C LEU A 55 -16.10 -2.89 -13.13
N ALA A 56 -17.02 -3.75 -12.69
CA ALA A 56 -17.36 -3.87 -11.27
C ALA A 56 -16.15 -4.30 -10.43
N SER A 57 -15.33 -5.24 -10.92
CA SER A 57 -14.11 -5.64 -10.22
C SER A 57 -13.09 -4.51 -10.16
N ARG A 58 -12.91 -3.75 -11.25
CA ARG A 58 -12.01 -2.59 -11.31
C ARG A 58 -12.44 -1.47 -10.35
N VAL A 59 -13.74 -1.21 -10.24
CA VAL A 59 -14.27 -0.23 -9.27
C VAL A 59 -13.94 -0.67 -7.85
N LYS A 60 -14.20 -1.93 -7.52
CA LYS A 60 -13.88 -2.48 -6.19
C LYS A 60 -12.37 -2.45 -5.88
N GLU A 61 -11.53 -2.76 -6.86
CA GLU A 61 -10.07 -2.63 -6.73
C GLU A 61 -9.66 -1.18 -6.45
N ALA A 62 -10.25 -0.21 -7.17
CA ALA A 62 -9.96 1.20 -6.99
C ALA A 62 -10.41 1.71 -5.60
N GLU A 63 -11.60 1.34 -5.15
CA GLU A 63 -12.10 1.64 -3.80
C GLU A 63 -11.16 1.09 -2.72
N CYS A 64 -10.69 -0.14 -2.88
CA CYS A 64 -9.73 -0.75 -1.96
C CYS A 64 -8.42 0.04 -1.88
N VAL A 65 -7.87 0.44 -3.04
CA VAL A 65 -6.64 1.26 -3.09
C VAL A 65 -6.85 2.62 -2.42
N CYS A 66 -7.98 3.28 -2.68
CA CYS A 66 -8.30 4.55 -2.03
C CYS A 66 -8.40 4.43 -0.51
N GLU A 67 -9.01 3.36 0.01
CA GLU A 67 -9.09 3.11 1.45
C GLU A 67 -7.72 2.82 2.07
N VAL A 68 -6.87 2.05 1.40
CA VAL A 68 -5.49 1.80 1.84
C VAL A 68 -4.69 3.09 1.93
N ASP A 69 -4.78 3.95 0.90
CA ASP A 69 -4.07 5.24 0.87
C ASP A 69 -4.58 6.17 1.98
N ARG A 70 -5.90 6.24 2.18
CA ARG A 70 -6.52 7.00 3.28
C ARG A 70 -5.99 6.55 4.64
N LEU A 71 -5.88 5.24 4.86
CA LEU A 71 -5.35 4.68 6.11
C LEU A 71 -3.86 4.99 6.28
N ALA A 72 -3.05 4.86 5.21
CA ALA A 72 -1.63 5.18 5.24
C ALA A 72 -1.39 6.65 5.61
N LEU A 73 -2.11 7.59 4.98
CA LEU A 73 -2.03 9.01 5.30
C LEU A 73 -2.42 9.31 6.76
N SER A 74 -3.44 8.62 7.29
CA SER A 74 -3.86 8.78 8.67
C SER A 74 -2.79 8.27 9.66
N SER A 75 -2.16 7.13 9.35
CA SER A 75 -1.08 6.55 10.14
C SER A 75 0.15 7.45 10.14
N ASP A 76 0.57 7.95 8.97
CA ASP A 76 1.72 8.85 8.86
C ASP A 76 1.51 10.15 9.66
N ARG A 77 0.29 10.69 9.63
CA ARG A 77 -0.07 11.86 10.45
C ARG A 77 0.08 11.56 11.94
N GLU A 78 -0.45 10.43 12.41
CA GLU A 78 -0.35 10.05 13.82
C GLU A 78 1.10 9.81 14.23
N GLN A 79 1.90 9.14 13.39
CA GLN A 79 3.33 8.93 13.63
C GLN A 79 4.09 10.25 13.74
N ARG A 80 3.81 11.24 12.89
CA ARG A 80 4.42 12.58 12.97
C ARG A 80 4.05 13.28 14.27
N ILE A 81 2.78 13.22 14.68
CA ILE A 81 2.32 13.80 15.94
C ILE A 81 3.03 13.13 17.12
N GLN A 82 3.07 11.80 17.14
CA GLN A 82 3.70 11.04 18.21
C GLN A 82 5.20 11.31 18.29
N HIS A 83 5.88 11.33 17.15
CA HIS A 83 7.30 11.69 17.07
C HIS A 83 7.54 13.11 17.62
N SER A 84 6.73 14.08 17.22
CA SER A 84 6.82 15.46 17.74
C SER A 84 6.63 15.54 19.25
N LYS A 85 5.63 14.83 19.80
CA LYS A 85 5.40 14.74 21.25
C LYS A 85 6.60 14.17 21.98
N VAL A 86 7.14 13.05 21.47
CA VAL A 86 8.31 12.39 22.04
C VAL A 86 9.52 13.32 22.01
N MET A 87 9.79 13.98 20.89
CA MET A 87 10.90 14.93 20.77
C MET A 87 10.75 16.15 21.68
N THR A 88 9.54 16.64 21.86
CA THR A 88 9.25 17.73 22.80
C THR A 88 9.55 17.30 24.23
N ALA A 89 9.11 16.10 24.64
CA ALA A 89 9.40 15.55 25.96
C ALA A 89 10.91 15.37 26.21
N TYR A 90 11.65 14.85 25.23
CA TYR A 90 13.11 14.75 25.33
C TYR A 90 13.79 16.11 25.48
N ARG A 91 13.37 17.10 24.69
CA ARG A 91 13.91 18.46 24.78
C ARG A 91 13.69 19.05 26.18
N ASP A 92 12.49 18.91 26.71
CA ASP A 92 12.12 19.48 28.00
C ASP A 92 12.86 18.78 29.15
N GLU A 93 13.02 17.45 29.08
CA GLU A 93 13.81 16.70 30.06
C GLU A 93 15.31 17.04 30.00
N ASN A 94 15.87 17.19 28.80
CA ASN A 94 17.25 17.65 28.64
C ASN A 94 17.45 19.04 29.24
N LYS A 95 16.50 19.95 29.07
CA LYS A 95 16.53 21.27 29.70
C LYS A 95 16.50 21.15 31.22
N ARG A 96 15.61 20.31 31.77
CA ARG A 96 15.52 20.06 33.22
C ARG A 96 16.85 19.56 33.79
N LEU A 97 17.48 18.58 33.13
CA LEU A 97 18.77 18.02 33.52
C LEU A 97 19.91 19.04 33.45
N MET A 98 19.94 19.88 32.41
CA MET A 98 20.94 20.95 32.31
C MET A 98 20.79 21.95 33.46
N GLU A 99 19.57 22.41 33.73
CA GLU A 99 19.30 23.34 34.82
C GLU A 99 19.66 22.74 36.18
N GLN A 100 19.34 21.47 36.41
CA GLN A 100 19.74 20.76 37.62
C GLN A 100 21.27 20.72 37.76
N SER A 101 21.97 20.30 36.71
CA SER A 101 23.43 20.28 36.67
C SER A 101 24.05 21.66 36.92
N TRP A 102 23.40 22.74 36.47
CA TRP A 102 23.84 24.11 36.73
C TRP A 102 23.69 24.49 38.20
N ARG A 103 22.56 24.15 38.82
CA ARG A 103 22.32 24.35 40.26
C ARG A 103 23.32 23.57 41.10
N ASP A 104 23.55 22.30 40.77
CA ASP A 104 24.49 21.42 41.49
C ASP A 104 25.93 21.95 41.40
N ARG A 105 26.37 22.38 40.20
CA ARG A 105 27.69 23.02 40.03
C ARG A 105 27.81 24.34 40.78
N ALA A 106 26.76 25.16 40.80
CA ALA A 106 26.77 26.40 41.58
C ALA A 106 26.88 26.13 43.09
N LEU A 107 26.13 25.15 43.59
CA LEU A 107 26.19 24.72 44.99
C LEU A 107 27.57 24.17 45.34
N THR A 108 28.12 23.28 44.49
CA THR A 108 29.45 22.69 44.69
C THR A 108 30.51 23.78 44.79
N ARG A 109 30.53 24.73 43.84
CA ARG A 109 31.45 25.88 43.90
C ARG A 109 31.28 26.72 45.16
N SER A 110 30.03 26.97 45.59
CA SER A 110 29.79 27.72 46.82
C SER A 110 30.32 26.99 48.05
N GLN A 111 30.17 25.66 48.10
CA GLN A 111 30.68 24.84 49.20
C GLN A 111 32.22 24.79 49.19
N GLU A 112 32.84 24.68 48.02
CA GLU A 112 34.29 24.75 47.85
C GLU A 112 34.84 26.08 48.36
N VAL A 113 34.24 27.21 47.97
CA VAL A 113 34.60 28.55 48.46
C VAL A 113 34.50 28.65 49.99
N LEU A 114 33.46 28.08 50.60
CA LEU A 114 33.32 28.06 52.06
C LEU A 114 34.43 27.23 52.73
N LYS A 115 34.71 26.03 52.22
CA LYS A 115 35.79 25.17 52.72
C LYS A 115 37.15 25.83 52.59
N GLU A 116 37.44 26.47 51.47
CA GLU A 116 38.70 27.20 51.28
C GLU A 116 38.83 28.37 52.27
N ARG A 117 37.75 29.12 52.52
CA ARG A 117 37.74 30.17 53.55
C ARG A 117 38.00 29.63 54.95
N GLU A 118 37.45 28.47 55.29
CA GLU A 118 37.71 27.79 56.57
C GLU A 118 39.18 27.36 56.67
N LEU A 119 39.75 26.79 55.61
CA LEU A 119 41.17 26.43 55.54
C LEU A 119 42.09 27.63 55.69
N LEU A 120 41.73 28.78 55.09
CA LEU A 120 42.50 30.02 55.23
C LEU A 120 42.59 30.55 56.67
N ARG A 121 41.62 30.21 57.53
CA ARG A 121 41.70 30.51 58.97
C ARG A 121 42.81 29.73 59.67
N LEU A 122 43.17 28.55 59.15
CA LEU A 122 44.20 27.67 59.69
C LEU A 122 45.56 27.89 59.00
N ASN A 123 45.56 28.18 57.70
CA ASN A 123 46.75 28.47 56.90
C ASN A 123 46.49 29.67 55.98
N PRO A 124 47.11 30.84 56.21
CA PRO A 124 46.74 32.09 55.53
C PRO A 124 47.11 32.15 54.04
N ILE A 125 47.81 31.14 53.50
CA ILE A 125 48.22 31.14 52.09
C ILE A 125 47.15 30.42 51.24
N ASN A 126 46.61 31.14 50.26
CA ASN A 126 45.69 30.60 49.25
C ASN A 126 46.46 29.84 48.15
N TRP A 127 46.90 28.62 48.47
CA TRP A 127 47.68 27.79 47.55
C TRP A 127 46.92 27.38 46.27
N SER A 128 45.59 27.33 46.31
CA SER A 128 44.75 26.94 45.17
C SER A 128 44.41 28.11 44.22
N GLY A 129 44.54 29.37 44.67
CA GLY A 129 44.31 30.55 43.84
C GLY A 129 42.85 30.74 43.39
N THR A 130 41.91 30.00 43.99
CA THR A 130 40.50 29.91 43.58
C THR A 130 39.61 30.96 44.24
N LEU A 131 40.00 31.47 45.42
CA LEU A 131 39.43 32.65 46.04
C LEU A 131 40.05 33.92 45.44
N LYS A 132 39.24 34.69 44.70
CA LYS A 132 39.57 36.07 44.28
C LYS A 132 39.27 37.08 45.37
#